data_AF-A0A3R8STC3-F1
#
_entry.id   AF-A0A3R8STC3-F1
#
_cell.length_a   1.000
_cell.length_b   1.000
_cell.length_c   1.000
_cell.angle_alpha   90.00
_cell.angle_beta   90.00
_cell.angle_gamma   90.00
#
_symmetry.space_group_name_H-M   'P 1'
#
loop_
_entity.id
_entity.type
_entity.pdbx_description
1 polymer ?
#
loop_
_entity_poly.entity_id
_entity_poly.type
_entity_poly.pdbx_seq_one_letter_code
_entity_poly.pdbx_strand_id
1 'polypeptide(L)'
;MVKNQRKKQRNKKAAERTGASRASVSTGTAHRHTRADVSILAETRYGLGTVDLEVAACLVGACRAKCGPCQDTLAAKVVSGHRLLLAALAGVPYGLPLNEGAAHSPVVSATTRSWVPLARAAAVSGDVTEAVAAVETMEAVHAAELLQDALDHWALAGATPEQLAAALQGVALGGAGHVHVHPEPDSGLLEGMLPYVPGWEIDHGLAARVVGAVWAGCASCRSQLTPAVVVDRATLAGLAGAVFLTPSHVPLQETPAAGPAARAWIEQAHGTFQTSGAEAVLRAVGELNEGAAADLLRESLDVWTSSGAARAGIGLAGPTEAPPRQRPADPRDAFRKAGVKVLTLDDLDQGDDLDPYHLAPNYGVTLMQTTTPDGRPMPMLVLYPETEDAGVEDLERRTEWEHWDLHGMPDKDPSWRLRANIADRSLSHVVHVGPDGEDDVELWRAAESVTLPAAAWDLFDRVQHVLVAGPVTKPEAPGALQAAAQAGELLAVVARVSFL
;
A
#
# COMPACT_ATOMS: atom_id res chain seq x y z
N MET A 1 6.95 -32.53 56.26
CA MET A 1 7.98 -31.79 55.49
C MET A 1 7.77 -31.77 53.96
N VAL A 2 6.90 -32.61 53.37
CA VAL A 2 6.77 -32.79 51.89
C VAL A 2 5.99 -31.67 51.16
N LYS A 3 5.06 -30.96 51.83
CA LYS A 3 4.22 -29.91 51.20
C LYS A 3 5.04 -28.74 50.61
N ASN A 4 6.15 -28.37 51.24
CA ASN A 4 7.00 -27.26 50.77
C ASN A 4 7.86 -27.63 49.55
N GLN A 5 8.21 -28.91 49.38
CA GLN A 5 8.97 -29.36 48.20
C GLN A 5 8.14 -29.27 46.92
N ARG A 6 6.86 -29.67 46.96
CA ARG A 6 5.95 -29.56 45.80
C ARG A 6 5.74 -28.10 45.38
N LYS A 7 5.52 -27.19 46.34
CA LYS A 7 5.39 -25.74 46.06
C LYS A 7 6.68 -25.17 45.45
N LYS A 8 7.85 -25.53 46.00
CA LYS A 8 9.15 -25.09 45.48
C LYS A 8 9.40 -25.60 44.05
N GLN A 9 9.07 -26.86 43.77
CA GLN A 9 9.20 -27.43 42.42
C GLN A 9 8.23 -26.79 41.42
N ARG A 10 6.99 -26.52 41.83
CA ARG A 10 6.02 -25.80 40.98
C ARG A 10 6.49 -24.38 40.66
N ASN A 11 6.98 -23.65 41.65
CA ASN A 11 7.50 -22.30 41.45
C ASN A 11 8.76 -22.30 40.59
N LYS A 12 9.61 -23.33 40.72
CA LYS A 12 10.76 -23.56 39.83
C LYS A 12 10.31 -23.73 38.37
N LYS A 13 9.38 -24.65 38.09
CA LYS A 13 8.86 -24.88 36.74
C LYS A 13 8.19 -23.64 36.15
N ALA A 14 7.41 -22.91 36.95
CA ALA A 14 6.77 -21.68 36.50
C ALA A 14 7.78 -20.55 36.19
N ALA A 15 8.84 -20.40 36.99
CA ALA A 15 9.93 -19.47 36.70
C ALA A 15 10.71 -19.88 35.43
N GLU A 16 10.96 -21.18 35.26
CA GLU A 16 11.62 -21.72 34.07
C GLU A 16 10.82 -21.42 32.80
N ARG A 17 9.50 -21.61 32.84
CA ARG A 17 8.58 -21.41 31.72
C ARG A 17 8.34 -19.93 31.37
N THR A 18 8.20 -19.07 32.37
CA THR A 18 7.80 -17.66 32.15
C THR A 18 8.98 -16.71 32.01
N GLY A 19 10.21 -17.16 32.32
CA GLY A 19 11.36 -16.28 32.46
C GLY A 19 11.34 -15.40 33.71
N ALA A 20 10.27 -15.43 34.53
CA ALA A 20 10.19 -14.65 35.76
C ALA A 20 11.13 -15.20 36.85
N SER A 21 11.58 -14.32 37.74
CA SER A 21 12.35 -14.75 38.91
C SER A 21 11.54 -15.69 39.81
N ARG A 22 12.21 -16.66 40.47
CA ARG A 22 11.54 -17.56 41.42
C ARG A 22 10.89 -16.80 42.58
N ALA A 23 11.48 -15.68 42.99
CA ALA A 23 10.91 -14.82 44.02
C ALA A 23 9.57 -14.26 43.56
N SER A 24 9.50 -13.68 42.36
CA SER A 24 8.27 -13.14 41.76
C SER A 24 7.19 -14.21 41.59
N VAL A 25 7.55 -15.42 41.17
CA VAL A 25 6.60 -16.53 41.09
C VAL A 25 6.10 -16.97 42.47
N SER A 26 6.98 -16.94 43.48
CA SER A 26 6.60 -17.33 44.85
C SER A 26 5.68 -16.34 45.54
N THR A 27 5.81 -15.05 45.21
CA THR A 27 4.98 -13.93 45.69
C THR A 27 3.74 -13.70 44.82
N GLY A 28 3.60 -14.39 43.69
CA GLY A 28 2.47 -14.20 42.76
C GLY A 28 2.58 -12.94 41.89
N THR A 29 3.74 -12.28 41.88
CA THR A 29 4.04 -11.07 41.09
C THR A 29 4.79 -11.39 39.80
N ALA A 30 4.68 -12.64 39.31
CA ALA A 30 5.25 -13.02 38.02
C ALA A 30 4.55 -12.25 36.89
N HIS A 31 5.35 -11.74 35.95
CA HIS A 31 4.83 -11.05 34.79
C HIS A 31 3.98 -12.01 33.94
N ARG A 32 2.92 -11.48 33.33
CA ARG A 32 2.05 -12.22 32.41
C ARG A 32 1.95 -11.43 31.12
N HIS A 33 2.28 -12.09 30.02
CA HIS A 33 2.11 -11.56 28.67
C HIS A 33 1.44 -12.63 27.82
N THR A 34 0.69 -12.18 26.81
CA THR A 34 0.08 -13.07 25.82
C THR A 34 1.17 -13.88 25.13
N ARG A 35 0.93 -15.17 24.94
CA ARG A 35 1.84 -16.03 24.18
C ARG A 35 1.73 -15.67 22.71
N ALA A 36 2.87 -15.51 22.04
CA ALA A 36 2.87 -15.34 20.60
C ALA A 36 2.54 -16.68 19.92
N ASP A 37 1.78 -16.63 18.84
CA ASP A 37 1.66 -17.77 17.94
C ASP A 37 2.97 -17.91 17.15
N VAL A 38 3.65 -19.02 17.37
CA VAL A 38 4.92 -19.40 16.73
C VAL A 38 4.81 -20.80 16.13
N SER A 39 3.58 -21.25 15.85
CA SER A 39 3.30 -22.56 15.24
C SER A 39 4.04 -22.77 13.92
N ILE A 40 4.25 -21.70 13.15
CA ILE A 40 5.08 -21.70 11.93
C ILE A 40 6.50 -22.25 12.13
N LEU A 41 7.06 -22.15 13.34
CA LEU A 41 8.37 -22.74 13.64
C LEU A 41 8.35 -24.27 13.52
N ALA A 42 7.22 -24.91 13.83
CA ALA A 42 7.06 -26.36 13.68
C ALA A 42 7.00 -26.81 12.21
N GLU A 43 6.58 -25.91 11.32
CA GLU A 43 6.49 -26.15 9.88
C GLU A 43 7.81 -25.88 9.16
N THR A 44 8.72 -25.14 9.79
CA THR A 44 10.05 -24.88 9.24
C THR A 44 10.89 -26.15 9.24
N ARG A 45 11.85 -26.22 8.30
CA ARG A 45 12.83 -27.31 8.25
C ARG A 45 13.70 -27.41 9.51
N TYR A 46 13.83 -26.31 10.26
CA TYR A 46 14.47 -26.27 11.58
C TYR A 46 13.65 -26.98 12.67
N GLY A 47 12.32 -27.06 12.50
CA GLY A 47 11.38 -27.75 13.38
C GLY A 47 11.42 -29.28 13.29
N LEU A 48 12.25 -29.85 12.40
CA LEU A 48 12.50 -31.29 12.33
C LEU A 48 13.34 -31.82 13.51
N GLY A 49 13.98 -30.93 14.27
CA GLY A 49 14.47 -31.24 15.63
C GLY A 49 13.47 -30.74 16.69
N THR A 50 13.53 -31.29 17.91
CA THR A 50 12.65 -30.88 19.02
C THR A 50 12.92 -29.45 19.48
N VAL A 51 12.38 -28.47 18.75
CA VAL A 51 12.39 -27.05 19.12
C VAL A 51 11.38 -26.83 20.25
N ASP A 52 11.81 -26.15 21.32
CA ASP A 52 10.93 -25.81 22.44
C ASP A 52 10.04 -24.62 22.07
N LEU A 53 8.89 -24.92 21.47
CA LEU A 53 7.90 -23.92 21.05
C LEU A 53 7.33 -23.13 22.23
N GLU A 54 7.33 -23.70 23.45
CA GLU A 54 6.83 -22.98 24.63
C GLU A 54 7.80 -21.87 25.05
N VAL A 55 9.11 -22.13 24.99
CA VAL A 55 10.15 -21.10 25.20
C VAL A 55 10.08 -20.04 24.11
N ALA A 56 9.93 -20.43 22.85
CA ALA A 56 9.79 -19.52 21.72
C ALA A 56 8.59 -18.57 21.89
N ALA A 57 7.39 -19.12 22.16
CA ALA A 57 6.16 -18.37 22.34
C ALA A 57 6.23 -17.39 23.52
N CYS A 58 6.91 -17.79 24.61
CA CYS A 58 7.12 -16.93 25.76
C CYS A 58 8.13 -15.82 25.47
N LEU A 59 9.22 -16.11 24.75
CA LEU A 59 10.24 -15.12 24.41
C LEU A 59 9.68 -14.07 23.46
N VAL A 60 9.03 -14.47 22.37
CA VAL A 60 8.41 -13.55 21.42
C VAL A 60 7.27 -12.76 22.09
N GLY A 61 6.46 -13.41 22.94
CA GLY A 61 5.43 -12.72 23.72
C GLY A 61 6.00 -11.68 24.69
N ALA A 62 7.12 -11.97 25.36
CA ALA A 62 7.81 -11.01 26.23
C ALA A 62 8.38 -9.83 25.43
N CYS A 63 8.96 -10.10 24.26
CA CYS A 63 9.48 -9.10 23.34
C CYS A 63 8.37 -8.15 22.85
N ARG A 64 7.23 -8.69 22.37
CA ARG A 64 6.06 -7.90 21.94
C ARG A 64 5.47 -7.06 23.08
N ALA A 65 5.49 -7.59 24.30
CA ALA A 65 5.07 -6.85 25.50
C ALA A 65 6.11 -5.86 26.03
N LYS A 66 7.28 -5.72 25.36
CA LYS A 66 8.43 -4.91 25.79
C LYS A 66 8.87 -5.19 27.23
N CYS A 67 8.78 -6.45 27.65
CA CYS A 67 9.07 -6.88 29.01
C CYS A 67 10.54 -7.30 29.16
N GLY A 68 11.43 -6.30 29.28
CA GLY A 68 12.89 -6.49 29.38
C GLY A 68 13.34 -7.63 30.30
N PRO A 69 12.92 -7.70 31.58
CA PRO A 69 13.37 -8.76 32.49
C PRO A 69 13.05 -10.20 32.03
N CYS A 70 11.88 -10.40 31.41
CA CYS A 70 11.48 -11.70 30.88
C CYS A 70 12.22 -12.02 29.58
N GLN A 71 12.37 -11.01 28.70
CA GLN A 71 13.14 -11.14 27.46
C GLN A 71 14.60 -11.49 27.77
N ASP A 72 15.28 -10.74 28.63
CA ASP A 72 16.69 -10.97 28.99
C ASP A 72 16.91 -12.39 29.54
N THR A 73 16.03 -12.82 30.44
CA THR A 73 16.11 -14.15 31.07
C THR A 73 15.89 -15.28 30.05
N LEU A 74 14.94 -15.12 29.13
CA LEU A 74 14.65 -16.12 28.11
C LEU A 74 15.69 -16.09 26.98
N ALA A 75 16.14 -14.91 26.56
CA ALA A 75 17.18 -14.73 25.56
C ALA A 75 18.50 -15.36 26.00
N ALA A 76 18.92 -15.14 27.25
CA ALA A 76 20.10 -15.78 27.81
C ALA A 76 20.01 -17.32 27.77
N LYS A 77 18.83 -17.91 28.02
CA LYS A 77 18.62 -19.36 27.88
C LYS A 77 18.76 -19.80 26.43
N VAL A 78 18.15 -19.08 25.49
CA VAL A 78 18.22 -19.42 24.06
C VAL A 78 19.66 -19.38 23.56
N VAL A 79 20.39 -18.30 23.85
CA VAL A 79 21.80 -18.11 23.48
C VAL A 79 22.72 -19.16 24.13
N SER A 80 22.48 -19.54 25.39
CA SER A 80 23.37 -20.47 26.11
C SER A 80 23.08 -21.95 25.87
N GLY A 81 21.84 -22.33 25.50
CA GLY A 81 21.45 -23.74 25.50
C GLY A 81 20.39 -24.17 24.48
N HIS A 82 19.86 -23.26 23.66
CA HIS A 82 18.86 -23.62 22.63
C HIS A 82 19.25 -23.09 21.24
N ARG A 83 20.43 -23.48 20.74
CA ARG A 83 20.94 -23.03 19.43
C ARG A 83 20.07 -23.42 18.24
N LEU A 84 19.44 -24.59 18.28
CA LEU A 84 18.45 -24.98 17.27
C LEU A 84 17.22 -24.06 17.28
N LEU A 85 16.74 -23.66 18.46
CA LEU A 85 15.63 -22.70 18.57
C LEU A 85 16.04 -21.32 18.07
N LEU A 86 17.28 -20.88 18.33
CA LEU A 86 17.83 -19.64 17.76
C LEU A 86 17.82 -19.70 16.23
N ALA A 87 18.33 -20.78 15.64
CA ALA A 87 18.34 -20.98 14.19
C ALA A 87 16.92 -20.98 13.60
N ALA A 88 15.94 -21.60 14.29
CA ALA A 88 14.54 -21.58 13.87
C ALA A 88 13.93 -20.16 13.94
N LEU A 89 14.15 -19.44 15.05
CA LEU A 89 13.64 -18.08 15.26
C LEU A 89 14.19 -17.09 14.24
N ALA A 90 15.47 -17.21 13.87
CA ALA A 90 16.11 -16.38 12.85
C ALA A 90 15.84 -16.86 11.41
N GLY A 91 15.65 -18.17 11.22
CA GLY A 91 15.42 -18.78 9.90
C GLY A 91 14.08 -18.39 9.28
N VAL A 92 13.03 -18.19 10.08
CA VAL A 92 11.74 -17.69 9.59
C VAL A 92 11.87 -16.28 8.96
N PRO A 93 12.35 -15.25 9.69
CA PRO A 93 12.45 -13.91 9.13
C PRO A 93 13.53 -13.77 8.06
N TYR A 94 14.62 -14.53 8.09
CA TYR A 94 15.75 -14.29 7.18
C TYR A 94 16.00 -15.38 6.12
N GLY A 95 15.46 -16.58 6.30
CA GLY A 95 15.63 -17.70 5.37
C GLY A 95 14.58 -17.73 4.25
N LEU A 96 13.44 -17.07 4.43
CA LEU A 96 12.36 -17.06 3.43
C LEU A 96 12.62 -15.99 2.34
N PRO A 97 12.38 -16.30 1.04
CA PRO A 97 12.57 -15.35 -0.06
C PRO A 97 11.75 -14.06 0.09
N LEU A 98 10.56 -14.16 0.70
CA LEU A 98 9.65 -13.02 0.94
C LEU A 98 10.29 -11.91 1.80
N ASN A 99 11.34 -12.23 2.55
CA ASN A 99 12.01 -11.28 3.44
C ASN A 99 13.42 -10.90 2.95
N GLU A 100 13.66 -10.99 1.63
CA GLU A 100 14.98 -10.70 1.07
C GLU A 100 15.50 -9.31 1.46
N GLY A 101 14.63 -8.29 1.41
CA GLY A 101 14.96 -6.92 1.83
C GLY A 101 15.33 -6.78 3.31
N ALA A 102 14.75 -7.61 4.19
CA ALA A 102 15.01 -7.54 5.63
C ALA A 102 16.48 -7.88 5.97
N ALA A 103 17.07 -8.82 5.24
CA ALA A 103 18.48 -9.21 5.44
C ALA A 103 19.48 -8.16 4.95
N HIS A 104 19.08 -7.30 4.01
CA HIS A 104 19.89 -6.19 3.51
C HIS A 104 19.70 -4.91 4.33
N SER A 105 18.82 -4.95 5.32
CA SER A 105 18.59 -3.81 6.20
C SER A 105 19.87 -3.48 7.00
N PRO A 106 20.27 -2.19 7.08
CA PRO A 106 21.44 -1.78 7.83
C PRO A 106 21.30 -2.03 9.35
N VAL A 107 20.06 -2.19 9.85
CA VAL A 107 19.78 -2.44 11.27
C VAL A 107 20.10 -3.87 11.69
N VAL A 108 20.25 -4.78 10.73
CA VAL A 108 20.61 -6.17 11.00
C VAL A 108 22.11 -6.25 11.30
N SER A 109 22.51 -7.01 12.30
CA SER A 109 23.91 -7.17 12.67
C SER A 109 24.75 -7.79 11.54
N ALA A 110 26.06 -7.58 11.57
CA ALA A 110 26.98 -8.23 10.64
C ALA A 110 26.93 -9.75 10.77
N THR A 111 26.73 -10.26 11.99
CA THR A 111 26.53 -11.69 12.26
C THR A 111 25.33 -12.22 11.50
N THR A 112 24.16 -11.59 11.63
CA THR A 112 22.97 -12.05 10.92
C THR A 112 23.16 -11.99 9.42
N ARG A 113 23.72 -10.90 8.88
CA ARG A 113 24.05 -10.80 7.44
C ARG A 113 24.94 -11.93 6.95
N SER A 114 25.94 -12.32 7.73
CA SER A 114 26.84 -13.44 7.37
C SER A 114 26.15 -14.80 7.42
N TRP A 115 25.12 -14.95 8.26
CA TRP A 115 24.39 -16.20 8.44
C TRP A 115 23.23 -16.37 7.44
N VAL A 116 22.59 -15.28 6.99
CA VAL A 116 21.44 -15.30 6.07
C VAL A 116 21.65 -16.18 4.83
N PRO A 117 22.78 -16.14 4.11
CA PRO A 117 22.97 -16.99 2.94
C PRO A 117 22.81 -18.48 3.24
N LEU A 118 23.27 -18.94 4.42
CA LEU A 118 23.11 -20.33 4.87
C LEU A 118 21.65 -20.66 5.16
N ALA A 119 20.92 -19.72 5.78
CA ALA A 119 19.50 -19.89 6.07
C ALA A 119 18.66 -19.98 4.79
N ARG A 120 18.99 -19.17 3.78
CA ARG A 120 18.32 -19.21 2.46
C ARG A 120 18.65 -20.49 1.69
N ALA A 121 19.93 -20.91 1.71
CA ALA A 121 20.33 -22.18 1.11
C ALA A 121 19.56 -23.35 1.73
N ALA A 122 19.41 -23.35 3.06
CA ALA A 122 18.62 -24.35 3.78
C ALA A 122 17.13 -24.31 3.44
N ALA A 123 16.54 -23.13 3.24
CA ALA A 123 15.14 -22.99 2.82
C ALA A 123 14.90 -23.58 1.42
N VAL A 124 15.86 -23.42 0.50
CA VAL A 124 15.78 -23.94 -0.87
C VAL A 124 16.06 -25.45 -0.94
N SER A 125 17.14 -25.91 -0.29
CA SER A 125 17.58 -27.31 -0.36
C SER A 125 16.78 -28.23 0.57
N GLY A 126 16.17 -27.68 1.62
CA GLY A 126 15.59 -28.44 2.72
C GLY A 126 16.61 -28.97 3.73
N ASP A 127 17.91 -28.77 3.51
CA ASP A 127 18.98 -29.19 4.40
C ASP A 127 19.43 -28.03 5.30
N VAL A 128 19.14 -28.14 6.60
CA VAL A 128 19.45 -27.13 7.62
C VAL A 128 20.82 -27.32 8.26
N THR A 129 21.58 -28.35 7.90
CA THR A 129 22.78 -28.79 8.62
C THR A 129 23.82 -27.69 8.75
N GLU A 130 24.15 -27.01 7.64
CA GLU A 130 25.16 -25.94 7.65
C GLU A 130 24.70 -24.70 8.43
N ALA A 131 23.43 -24.31 8.25
CA ALA A 131 22.87 -23.17 8.96
C ALA A 131 22.83 -23.40 10.47
N VAL A 132 22.47 -24.61 10.92
CA VAL A 132 22.48 -24.98 12.35
C VAL A 132 23.89 -25.06 12.90
N ALA A 133 24.82 -25.71 12.19
CA ALA A 133 26.23 -25.81 12.61
C ALA A 133 26.89 -24.43 12.78
N ALA A 134 26.56 -23.47 11.91
CA ALA A 134 27.01 -22.09 12.04
C ALA A 134 26.49 -21.43 13.33
N VAL A 135 25.22 -21.64 13.69
CA VAL A 135 24.65 -21.11 14.95
C VAL A 135 25.22 -21.83 16.17
N GLU A 136 25.51 -23.13 16.09
CA GLU A 136 26.08 -23.90 17.21
C GLU A 136 27.51 -23.47 17.56
N THR A 137 28.31 -23.12 16.55
CA THR A 137 29.70 -22.67 16.71
C THR A 137 29.83 -21.17 16.97
N MET A 138 28.74 -20.42 16.84
CA MET A 138 28.70 -18.97 17.01
C MET A 138 29.00 -18.57 18.46
N GLU A 139 29.91 -17.61 18.65
CA GLU A 139 30.20 -17.06 19.98
C GLU A 139 28.94 -16.47 20.63
N ALA A 140 28.90 -16.43 21.97
CA ALA A 140 27.72 -16.00 22.71
C ALA A 140 27.26 -14.57 22.36
N VAL A 141 28.19 -13.67 22.08
CA VAL A 141 27.89 -12.27 21.68
C VAL A 141 27.18 -12.26 20.33
N HIS A 142 27.76 -12.90 19.31
CA HIS A 142 27.17 -13.01 17.98
C HIS A 142 25.81 -13.74 17.99
N ALA A 143 25.66 -14.78 18.82
CA ALA A 143 24.37 -15.47 18.96
C ALA A 143 23.30 -14.61 19.63
N ALA A 144 23.70 -13.72 20.55
CA ALA A 144 22.79 -12.73 21.11
C ALA A 144 22.39 -11.66 20.09
N GLU A 145 23.32 -11.21 19.24
CA GLU A 145 23.03 -10.30 18.12
C GLU A 145 22.03 -10.92 17.14
N LEU A 146 22.28 -12.16 16.69
CA LEU A 146 21.37 -12.90 15.81
C LEU A 146 19.97 -13.07 16.44
N LEU A 147 19.92 -13.37 17.74
CA LEU A 147 18.65 -13.49 18.44
C LEU A 147 17.92 -12.15 18.52
N GLN A 148 18.63 -11.07 18.82
CA GLN A 148 18.04 -9.75 18.96
C GLN A 148 17.46 -9.26 17.63
N ASP A 149 18.21 -9.41 16.53
CA ASP A 149 17.73 -9.09 15.18
C ASP A 149 16.44 -9.87 14.84
N ALA A 150 16.43 -11.18 15.13
CA ALA A 150 15.26 -12.01 14.92
C ALA A 150 14.07 -11.52 15.77
N LEU A 151 14.28 -11.22 17.05
CA LEU A 151 13.23 -10.74 17.95
C LEU A 151 12.67 -9.39 17.52
N ASP A 152 13.51 -8.48 17.03
CA ASP A 152 13.07 -7.21 16.47
C ASP A 152 12.15 -7.44 15.28
N HIS A 153 12.47 -8.40 14.40
CA HIS A 153 11.58 -8.79 13.31
C HIS A 153 10.25 -9.42 13.82
N TRP A 154 10.31 -10.30 14.82
CA TRP A 154 9.10 -10.91 15.42
C TRP A 154 8.20 -9.91 16.15
N ALA A 155 8.79 -8.84 16.71
CA ALA A 155 8.07 -7.72 17.30
C ALA A 155 7.31 -6.92 16.23
N LEU A 156 7.92 -6.74 15.06
CA LEU A 156 7.30 -6.09 13.90
C LEU A 156 6.14 -6.91 13.30
N ALA A 157 6.21 -8.24 13.31
CA ALA A 157 5.14 -9.11 12.80
C ALA A 157 3.84 -9.10 13.65
N GLY A 158 3.79 -8.34 14.75
CA GLY A 158 2.56 -8.05 15.50
C GLY A 158 2.20 -6.56 15.53
N ALA A 159 2.94 -5.73 14.80
CA ALA A 159 2.77 -4.29 14.72
C ALA A 159 1.74 -3.96 13.65
N THR A 160 0.86 -2.98 13.89
CA THR A 160 0.07 -2.40 12.80
C THR A 160 1.02 -1.76 11.79
N PRO A 161 0.63 -1.59 10.51
CA PRO A 161 1.47 -0.93 9.51
C PRO A 161 2.07 0.41 9.97
N GLU A 162 1.35 1.18 10.81
CA GLU A 162 1.88 2.45 11.36
C GLU A 162 2.97 2.26 12.41
N GLN A 163 2.93 1.18 13.19
CA GLN A 163 3.94 0.84 14.18
C GLN A 163 5.20 0.27 13.51
N LEU A 164 5.04 -0.39 12.36
CA LEU A 164 6.13 -0.81 11.48
C LEU A 164 6.92 0.40 10.96
N ALA A 165 6.22 1.45 10.54
CA ALA A 165 6.81 2.71 10.07
C ALA A 165 7.57 3.46 11.19
N ALA A 166 7.06 3.46 12.43
CA ALA A 166 7.69 4.17 13.55
C ALA A 166 8.97 3.49 14.09
N ALA A 167 9.06 2.15 14.02
CA ALA A 167 10.24 1.42 14.51
C ALA A 167 11.43 1.51 13.54
N LEU A 168 11.16 1.56 12.23
CA LEU A 168 12.19 1.71 11.19
C LEU A 168 12.84 3.11 11.22
N GLN A 169 12.19 4.10 11.81
CA GLN A 169 12.70 5.48 11.94
C GLN A 169 13.73 5.67 13.07
N GLY A 170 13.93 4.69 13.96
CA GLY A 170 14.66 4.89 15.22
C GLY A 170 16.13 4.44 15.32
N VAL A 171 16.68 3.66 14.37
CA VAL A 171 17.89 2.83 14.66
C VAL A 171 19.16 3.17 13.85
N ALA A 172 19.15 4.15 12.93
CA ALA A 172 20.32 4.43 12.09
C ALA A 172 21.28 5.50 12.66
N LEU A 173 22.22 5.10 13.52
CA LEU A 173 23.46 5.86 13.82
C LEU A 173 24.67 4.91 13.92
N GLY A 174 25.60 4.97 12.94
CA GLY A 174 26.97 4.43 13.05
C GLY A 174 27.51 3.71 11.79
N GLY A 175 28.48 4.32 11.08
CA GLY A 175 29.10 3.87 9.81
C GLY A 175 30.14 2.73 9.89
N ALA A 176 30.95 2.42 8.86
CA ALA A 176 31.26 3.15 7.63
C ALA A 176 31.70 2.20 6.48
N GLY A 177 31.37 2.62 5.25
CA GLY A 177 31.59 1.93 3.98
C GLY A 177 30.45 2.29 3.01
N HIS A 178 30.24 3.59 2.79
CA HIS A 178 28.92 4.18 2.57
C HIS A 178 28.38 4.07 1.14
N VAL A 179 27.59 3.03 0.88
CA VAL A 179 26.41 3.21 0.04
C VAL A 179 25.47 4.12 0.82
N HIS A 180 25.25 5.33 0.31
CA HIS A 180 24.30 6.26 0.92
C HIS A 180 22.90 5.75 0.61
N VAL A 181 22.22 5.25 1.64
CA VAL A 181 20.79 4.91 1.57
C VAL A 181 20.02 6.15 1.99
N HIS A 182 19.18 6.65 1.11
CA HIS A 182 18.29 7.76 1.37
C HIS A 182 16.89 7.21 1.68
N PRO A 183 16.06 7.93 2.45
CA PRO A 183 14.63 7.67 2.44
C PRO A 183 14.17 7.81 0.99
N GLU A 184 13.71 6.71 0.42
CA GLU A 184 13.12 6.73 -0.91
C GLU A 184 11.77 7.44 -0.78
N PRO A 185 11.55 8.55 -1.51
CA PRO A 185 10.19 9.07 -1.61
C PRO A 185 9.27 7.99 -2.16
N ASP A 186 8.00 8.03 -1.79
CA ASP A 186 6.99 7.12 -2.33
C ASP A 186 7.12 7.05 -3.86
N SER A 187 7.05 5.86 -4.46
CA SER A 187 7.18 5.67 -5.91
C SER A 187 6.16 6.50 -6.70
N GLY A 188 5.07 6.90 -6.04
CA GLY A 188 4.07 7.83 -6.56
C GLY A 188 4.40 9.33 -6.40
N LEU A 189 5.61 9.73 -5.99
CA LEU A 189 5.97 11.14 -5.67
C LEU A 189 5.57 12.14 -6.77
N LEU A 190 5.66 11.73 -8.03
CA LEU A 190 5.31 12.56 -9.19
C LEU A 190 4.04 12.06 -9.91
N GLU A 191 3.47 10.95 -9.46
CA GLU A 191 2.31 10.30 -10.06
C GLU A 191 1.05 11.09 -9.71
N GLY A 192 0.26 11.47 -10.71
CA GLY A 192 -0.90 12.34 -10.55
C GLY A 192 -0.60 13.83 -10.30
N MET A 193 0.65 14.20 -10.02
CA MET A 193 1.06 15.60 -9.78
C MET A 193 1.30 16.42 -11.06
N LEU A 194 1.30 15.79 -12.23
CA LEU A 194 1.65 16.40 -13.51
C LEU A 194 0.71 15.95 -14.64
N PRO A 195 0.42 16.81 -15.63
CA PRO A 195 -0.26 16.38 -16.84
C PRO A 195 0.62 15.41 -17.65
N TYR A 196 0.00 14.39 -18.25
CA TYR A 196 0.69 13.49 -19.15
C TYR A 196 1.11 14.23 -20.43
N VAL A 197 2.39 14.15 -20.78
CA VAL A 197 2.94 14.71 -22.01
C VAL A 197 3.55 13.57 -22.83
N PRO A 198 2.92 13.18 -23.97
CA PRO A 198 3.43 12.09 -24.80
C PRO A 198 4.88 12.35 -25.26
N GLY A 199 5.76 11.35 -25.10
CA GLY A 199 7.18 11.42 -25.49
C GLY A 199 8.06 12.25 -24.55
N TRP A 200 7.58 12.52 -23.34
CA TRP A 200 8.28 13.27 -22.29
C TRP A 200 8.23 12.52 -20.96
N GLU A 201 8.58 11.23 -21.01
CA GLU A 201 8.51 10.32 -19.87
C GLU A 201 9.57 10.65 -18.81
N ILE A 202 9.12 10.77 -17.55
CA ILE A 202 10.00 11.05 -16.41
C ILE A 202 10.74 9.77 -16.00
N ASP A 203 12.05 9.86 -15.76
CA ASP A 203 12.79 8.81 -15.05
C ASP A 203 12.47 8.92 -13.55
N HIS A 204 11.42 8.23 -13.13
CA HIS A 204 10.96 8.18 -11.75
C HIS A 204 12.04 7.69 -10.77
N GLY A 205 12.93 6.79 -11.21
CA GLY A 205 14.04 6.31 -10.38
C GLY A 205 15.14 7.36 -10.19
N LEU A 206 15.41 8.17 -11.20
CA LEU A 206 16.31 9.32 -11.08
C LEU A 206 15.70 10.43 -10.21
N ALA A 207 14.41 10.74 -10.40
CA ALA A 207 13.66 11.69 -9.58
C ALA A 207 13.65 11.29 -8.09
N ALA A 208 13.30 10.03 -7.79
CA ALA A 208 13.24 9.53 -6.43
C ALA A 208 14.60 9.59 -5.72
N ARG A 209 15.68 9.21 -6.42
CA ARG A 209 17.04 9.26 -5.86
C ARG A 209 17.50 10.68 -5.56
N VAL A 210 17.23 11.66 -6.44
CA VAL A 210 17.67 13.05 -6.21
C VAL A 210 16.87 13.72 -5.10
N VAL A 211 15.55 13.48 -5.03
CA VAL A 211 14.70 14.00 -3.93
C VAL A 211 15.05 13.33 -2.61
N GLY A 212 15.24 12.00 -2.59
CA GLY A 212 15.70 11.27 -1.41
C GLY A 212 17.05 11.79 -0.91
N ALA A 213 18.00 12.04 -1.81
CA ALA A 213 19.29 12.65 -1.46
C ALA A 213 19.13 14.04 -0.83
N VAL A 214 18.19 14.84 -1.33
CA VAL A 214 17.88 16.17 -0.79
C VAL A 214 17.23 16.09 0.59
N TRP A 215 16.23 15.23 0.79
CA TRP A 215 15.60 15.02 2.09
C TRP A 215 16.55 14.46 3.13
N ALA A 216 17.51 13.62 2.72
CA ALA A 216 18.58 13.14 3.58
C ALA A 216 19.65 14.21 3.89
N GLY A 217 19.58 15.40 3.28
CA GLY A 217 20.63 16.41 3.37
C GLY A 217 21.98 15.96 2.78
N CYS A 218 21.98 14.98 1.86
CA CYS A 218 23.20 14.38 1.33
C CYS A 218 23.78 15.19 0.17
N ALA A 219 24.65 16.15 0.48
CA ALA A 219 25.29 17.01 -0.52
C ALA A 219 26.09 16.25 -1.59
N SER A 220 26.71 15.11 -1.23
CA SER A 220 27.49 14.28 -2.16
C SER A 220 26.60 13.66 -3.24
N CYS A 221 25.53 12.99 -2.83
CA CYS A 221 24.58 12.37 -3.76
C CYS A 221 23.82 13.42 -4.57
N ARG A 222 23.42 14.56 -3.95
CA ARG A 222 22.85 15.70 -4.68
C ARG A 222 23.79 16.16 -5.80
N SER A 223 25.07 16.38 -5.50
CA SER A 223 26.06 16.85 -6.48
C SER A 223 26.31 15.83 -7.60
N GLN A 224 26.31 14.53 -7.27
CA GLN A 224 26.51 13.46 -8.25
C GLN A 224 25.30 13.26 -9.19
N LEU A 225 24.08 13.42 -8.68
CA LEU A 225 22.84 13.18 -9.44
C LEU A 225 22.40 14.40 -10.26
N THR A 226 22.76 15.62 -9.83
CA THR A 226 22.35 16.88 -10.48
C THR A 226 22.66 16.91 -11.98
N PRO A 227 23.87 16.56 -12.48
CA PRO A 227 24.15 16.58 -13.92
C PRO A 227 23.25 15.64 -14.72
N ALA A 228 22.94 14.45 -14.18
CA ALA A 228 22.06 13.50 -14.86
C ALA A 228 20.63 14.03 -14.99
N VAL A 229 20.10 14.67 -13.94
CA VAL A 229 18.78 15.30 -13.96
C VAL A 229 18.75 16.49 -14.92
N VAL A 230 19.82 17.28 -15.00
CA VAL A 230 19.89 18.39 -15.96
C VAL A 230 19.84 17.87 -17.40
N VAL A 231 20.57 16.79 -17.72
CA VAL A 231 20.53 16.18 -19.05
C VAL A 231 19.15 15.61 -19.36
N ASP A 232 18.49 14.99 -18.38
CA ASP A 232 17.13 14.48 -18.51
C ASP A 232 16.08 15.59 -18.29
N ARG A 233 15.77 16.31 -19.38
CA ARG A 233 14.81 17.41 -19.39
C ARG A 233 13.40 17.00 -18.96
N ALA A 234 13.02 15.75 -19.13
CA ALA A 234 11.73 15.24 -18.68
C ALA A 234 11.69 15.12 -17.17
N THR A 235 12.70 14.50 -16.58
CA THR A 235 12.85 14.40 -15.13
C THR A 235 12.98 15.77 -14.47
N LEU A 236 13.74 16.69 -15.07
CA LEU A 236 13.82 18.08 -14.60
C LEU A 236 12.44 18.77 -14.64
N ALA A 237 11.73 18.68 -15.77
CA ALA A 237 10.42 19.29 -15.91
C ALA A 237 9.42 18.73 -14.90
N GLY A 238 9.50 17.43 -14.60
CA GLY A 238 8.67 16.81 -13.58
C GLY A 238 8.96 17.31 -12.16
N LEU A 239 10.23 17.34 -11.77
CA LEU A 239 10.66 17.83 -10.46
C LEU A 239 10.34 19.32 -10.24
N ALA A 240 10.51 20.14 -11.27
CA ALA A 240 10.18 21.57 -11.23
C ALA A 240 8.66 21.78 -11.29
N GLY A 241 7.97 21.02 -12.12
CA GLY A 241 6.53 21.13 -12.30
C GLY A 241 5.74 20.79 -11.04
N ALA A 242 6.14 19.73 -10.33
CA ALA A 242 5.50 19.32 -9.08
C ALA A 242 5.54 20.44 -8.01
N VAL A 243 6.57 21.28 -8.07
CA VAL A 243 6.77 22.39 -7.12
C VAL A 243 6.12 23.68 -7.60
N PHE A 244 6.31 24.05 -8.87
CA PHE A 244 6.00 25.39 -9.36
C PHE A 244 4.69 25.48 -10.17
N LEU A 245 4.16 24.38 -10.71
CA LEU A 245 2.86 24.40 -11.40
C LEU A 245 1.70 24.55 -10.41
N THR A 246 1.85 24.01 -9.19
CA THR A 246 0.83 24.11 -8.14
C THR A 246 0.86 25.50 -7.49
N PRO A 247 -0.31 26.11 -7.22
CA PRO A 247 -0.39 27.40 -6.52
C PRO A 247 -0.10 27.18 -5.03
N SER A 248 1.17 26.99 -4.68
CA SER A 248 1.60 26.92 -3.28
C SER A 248 1.97 28.33 -2.76
N HIS A 249 1.58 28.62 -1.51
CA HIS A 249 1.60 29.96 -0.88
C HIS A 249 3.00 30.56 -0.61
N VAL A 250 4.09 29.99 -1.12
CA VAL A 250 5.41 30.57 -0.91
C VAL A 250 5.56 31.74 -1.89
N PRO A 251 5.67 32.99 -1.41
CA PRO A 251 5.93 34.11 -2.31
C PRO A 251 7.28 33.85 -2.98
N LEU A 252 7.26 33.64 -4.29
CA LEU A 252 8.44 33.54 -5.17
C LEU A 252 9.36 34.78 -5.14
N GLN A 253 9.03 35.79 -4.34
CA GLN A 253 9.66 37.10 -4.36
C GLN A 253 11.04 37.20 -3.69
N GLU A 254 11.57 36.15 -3.04
CA GLU A 254 12.82 36.27 -2.27
C GLU A 254 13.88 35.18 -2.49
N THR A 255 13.94 34.52 -3.66
CA THR A 255 15.14 33.73 -4.05
C THR A 255 16.02 34.51 -5.04
N PRO A 256 17.03 35.26 -4.58
CA PRO A 256 17.93 36.03 -5.44
C PRO A 256 18.87 35.16 -6.31
N ALA A 257 18.79 33.83 -6.21
CA ALA A 257 19.79 32.89 -6.71
C ALA A 257 19.48 32.30 -8.11
N ALA A 258 18.23 32.33 -8.58
CA ALA A 258 17.85 31.81 -9.89
C ALA A 258 18.35 32.72 -11.04
N GLY A 259 18.87 32.16 -12.13
CA GLY A 259 19.15 32.92 -13.35
C GLY A 259 17.88 33.45 -14.04
N PRO A 260 17.98 34.46 -14.94
CA PRO A 260 16.81 35.12 -15.55
C PRO A 260 15.87 34.17 -16.29
N ALA A 261 16.42 33.16 -16.98
CA ALA A 261 15.63 32.20 -17.75
C ALA A 261 14.88 31.19 -16.85
N ALA A 262 15.47 30.77 -15.74
CA ALA A 262 14.77 29.93 -14.75
C ALA A 262 13.62 30.70 -14.09
N ARG A 263 13.82 31.99 -13.77
CA ARG A 263 12.75 32.85 -13.25
C ARG A 263 11.62 33.04 -14.25
N ALA A 264 11.95 33.33 -15.51
CA ALA A 264 10.95 33.48 -16.56
C ALA A 264 10.12 32.19 -16.73
N TRP A 265 10.75 31.02 -16.67
CA TRP A 265 10.04 29.74 -16.69
C TRP A 265 9.13 29.56 -15.46
N ILE A 266 9.64 29.83 -14.26
CA ILE A 266 8.86 29.69 -13.02
C ILE A 266 7.65 30.64 -13.00
N GLU A 267 7.83 31.89 -13.46
CA GLU A 267 6.74 32.86 -13.61
C GLU A 267 5.69 32.38 -14.63
N GLN A 268 6.13 31.79 -15.74
CA GLN A 268 5.23 31.20 -16.74
C GLN A 268 4.52 29.94 -16.23
N ALA A 269 5.17 29.14 -15.39
CA ALA A 269 4.65 27.89 -14.87
C ALA A 269 3.62 28.10 -13.75
N HIS A 270 3.79 29.14 -12.94
CA HIS A 270 2.99 29.37 -11.75
C HIS A 270 1.48 29.42 -12.04
N GLY A 271 0.72 28.52 -11.42
CA GLY A 271 -0.74 28.45 -11.55
C GLY A 271 -1.23 27.90 -12.89
N THR A 272 -0.35 27.39 -13.76
CA THR A 272 -0.75 26.83 -15.06
C THR A 272 -1.16 25.36 -15.00
N PHE A 273 -1.00 24.68 -13.85
CA PHE A 273 -1.29 23.25 -13.67
C PHE A 273 -2.65 22.80 -14.23
N GLN A 274 -3.68 23.63 -14.06
CA GLN A 274 -5.05 23.34 -14.47
C GLN A 274 -5.44 23.95 -15.83
N THR A 275 -4.46 24.46 -16.59
CA THR A 275 -4.70 25.10 -17.89
C THR A 275 -4.22 24.21 -19.02
N SER A 276 -4.77 24.40 -20.22
CA SER A 276 -4.23 23.79 -21.45
C SER A 276 -2.79 24.21 -21.77
N GLY A 277 -2.21 25.15 -21.02
CA GLY A 277 -0.83 25.62 -21.15
C GLY A 277 0.21 24.78 -20.39
N ALA A 278 -0.20 23.89 -19.48
CA ALA A 278 0.73 23.13 -18.63
C ALA A 278 1.71 22.26 -19.46
N GLU A 279 1.22 21.65 -20.54
CA GLU A 279 2.05 20.88 -21.47
C GLU A 279 3.12 21.75 -22.16
N ALA A 280 2.73 22.95 -22.63
CA ALA A 280 3.66 23.87 -23.29
C ALA A 280 4.73 24.38 -22.32
N VAL A 281 4.36 24.62 -21.06
CA VAL A 281 5.28 25.01 -19.98
C VAL A 281 6.28 23.89 -19.69
N LEU A 282 5.83 22.65 -19.55
CA LEU A 282 6.73 21.51 -19.30
C LEU A 282 7.72 21.32 -20.47
N ARG A 283 7.26 21.45 -21.72
CA ARG A 283 8.14 21.37 -22.89
C ARG A 283 9.14 22.51 -22.99
N ALA A 284 8.80 23.70 -22.49
CA ALA A 284 9.72 24.86 -22.47
C ALA A 284 11.01 24.59 -21.66
N VAL A 285 11.01 23.61 -20.75
CA VAL A 285 12.24 23.15 -20.06
C VAL A 285 13.28 22.62 -21.05
N GLY A 286 12.84 22.02 -22.17
CA GLY A 286 13.72 21.53 -23.23
C GLY A 286 14.49 22.65 -23.96
N GLU A 287 13.97 23.89 -23.92
CA GLU A 287 14.57 25.06 -24.58
C GLU A 287 15.59 25.80 -23.69
N LEU A 288 15.63 25.45 -22.39
CA LEU A 288 16.60 26.04 -21.47
C LEU A 288 18.02 25.61 -21.84
N ASN A 289 18.95 26.57 -21.82
CA ASN A 289 20.37 26.23 -21.85
C ASN A 289 20.77 25.50 -20.55
N GLU A 290 21.93 24.83 -20.56
CA GLU A 290 22.39 23.99 -19.44
C GLU A 290 22.49 24.75 -18.11
N GLY A 291 22.96 26.00 -18.14
CA GLY A 291 23.04 26.84 -16.94
C GLY A 291 21.66 27.20 -16.38
N ALA A 292 20.71 27.58 -17.24
CA ALA A 292 19.35 27.90 -16.85
C ALA A 292 18.58 26.68 -16.30
N ALA A 293 18.85 25.50 -16.85
CA ALA A 293 18.27 24.26 -16.35
C ALA A 293 18.87 23.80 -15.01
N ALA A 294 20.18 23.98 -14.81
CA ALA A 294 20.82 23.74 -13.53
C ALA A 294 20.31 24.71 -12.45
N ASP A 295 20.06 25.97 -12.81
CA ASP A 295 19.41 26.94 -11.94
C ASP A 295 17.99 26.52 -11.58
N LEU A 296 17.17 26.13 -12.56
CA LEU A 296 15.81 25.63 -12.32
C LEU A 296 15.80 24.41 -11.39
N LEU A 297 16.69 23.45 -11.61
CA LEU A 297 16.81 22.28 -10.76
C LEU A 297 17.20 22.67 -9.33
N ARG A 298 18.18 23.56 -9.17
CA ARG A 298 18.64 24.01 -7.85
C ARG A 298 17.50 24.63 -7.05
N GLU A 299 16.75 25.55 -7.66
CA GLU A 299 15.60 26.18 -7.02
C GLU A 299 14.51 25.15 -6.67
N SER A 300 14.22 24.23 -7.59
CA SER A 300 13.25 23.14 -7.35
C SER A 300 13.68 22.30 -6.13
N LEU A 301 14.94 21.87 -6.08
CA LEU A 301 15.48 21.06 -4.99
C LEU A 301 15.53 21.82 -3.66
N ASP A 302 15.73 23.13 -3.66
CA ASP A 302 15.70 23.93 -2.44
C ASP A 302 14.27 23.98 -1.87
N VAL A 303 13.25 24.04 -2.72
CA VAL A 303 11.85 23.90 -2.28
C VAL A 303 11.57 22.49 -1.76
N TRP A 304 12.05 21.43 -2.44
CA TRP A 304 11.98 20.05 -1.93
C TRP A 304 12.71 19.85 -0.60
N THR A 305 13.79 20.60 -0.36
CA THR A 305 14.51 20.57 0.92
C THR A 305 13.64 21.16 2.03
N SER A 306 12.94 22.26 1.72
CA SER A 306 12.06 22.94 2.68
C SER A 306 10.77 22.16 2.98
N SER A 307 10.32 21.28 2.07
CA SER A 307 9.13 20.46 2.26
C SER A 307 9.37 19.31 3.26
N GLY A 308 10.53 18.64 3.18
CA GLY A 308 11.03 17.65 4.14
C GLY A 308 10.24 16.33 4.24
N ALA A 309 10.94 15.19 4.42
CA ALA A 309 10.31 13.86 4.54
C ALA A 309 9.41 13.68 5.80
N ALA A 310 9.65 14.45 6.86
CA ALA A 310 8.94 14.34 8.14
C ALA A 310 7.65 15.20 8.22
N ARG A 311 7.30 15.89 7.14
CA ARG A 311 6.07 16.66 7.04
C ARG A 311 5.28 16.17 5.84
N ALA A 312 4.64 15.01 5.99
CA ALA A 312 3.47 14.61 5.20
C ALA A 312 2.26 15.57 5.45
N GLY A 313 2.52 16.86 5.61
CA GLY A 313 1.61 17.86 6.13
C GLY A 313 2.18 19.29 6.22
N ILE A 314 3.25 19.65 5.48
CA ILE A 314 3.31 21.04 5.02
C ILE A 314 2.22 21.14 3.96
N GLY A 315 1.25 22.01 4.19
CA GLY A 315 0.14 22.23 3.28
C GLY A 315 0.57 22.69 1.90
N LEU A 316 0.89 21.73 1.02
CA LEU A 316 0.06 21.59 -0.16
C LEU A 316 -1.31 21.30 0.43
N ALA A 317 -2.17 22.31 0.52
CA ALA A 317 -3.57 22.07 0.84
C ALA A 317 -3.98 20.87 -0.04
N GLY A 318 -4.47 19.79 0.58
CA GLY A 318 -5.07 18.70 -0.18
C GLY A 318 -5.94 19.37 -1.23
N PRO A 319 -5.77 19.01 -2.53
CA PRO A 319 -6.29 19.80 -3.62
C PRO A 319 -7.70 20.23 -3.23
N THR A 320 -7.93 21.54 -3.12
CA THR A 320 -9.30 22.04 -3.17
C THR A 320 -9.90 21.33 -4.37
N GLU A 321 -10.83 20.42 -4.06
CA GLU A 321 -11.65 19.61 -4.96
C GLU A 321 -11.30 19.90 -6.41
N ALA A 322 -10.42 19.06 -6.98
CA ALA A 322 -9.94 19.25 -8.34
C ALA A 322 -11.19 19.42 -9.22
N PRO A 323 -11.34 20.53 -9.98
CA PRO A 323 -12.45 20.61 -10.91
C PRO A 323 -12.32 19.41 -11.85
N PRO A 324 -13.43 18.70 -12.12
CA PRO A 324 -13.42 17.37 -12.71
C PRO A 324 -12.59 17.35 -13.98
N ARG A 325 -11.83 16.26 -14.20
CA ARG A 325 -11.19 15.98 -15.48
C ARG A 325 -12.27 16.07 -16.56
N GLN A 326 -12.21 17.11 -17.39
CA GLN A 326 -13.22 17.30 -18.42
C GLN A 326 -13.09 16.20 -19.46
N ARG A 327 -14.18 15.45 -19.61
CA ARG A 327 -14.47 14.52 -20.70
C ARG A 327 -13.88 15.04 -22.03
N PRO A 328 -13.04 14.29 -22.73
CA PRO A 328 -12.73 14.56 -24.14
C PRO A 328 -14.06 14.64 -24.90
N ALA A 329 -14.27 15.72 -25.67
CA ALA A 329 -15.55 15.96 -26.33
C ALA A 329 -16.06 14.70 -27.06
N ASP A 330 -17.31 14.30 -26.77
CA ASP A 330 -17.93 13.14 -27.41
C ASP A 330 -17.83 13.29 -28.93
N PRO A 331 -17.22 12.34 -29.67
CA PRO A 331 -17.16 12.40 -31.12
C PRO A 331 -18.54 12.59 -31.75
N ARG A 332 -19.61 12.08 -31.11
CA ARG A 332 -21.01 12.22 -31.53
C ARG A 332 -21.50 13.67 -31.46
N ASP A 333 -20.97 14.48 -30.55
CA ASP A 333 -21.33 15.89 -30.44
C ASP A 333 -20.78 16.72 -31.60
N ALA A 334 -19.64 16.31 -32.18
CA ALA A 334 -19.14 16.90 -33.42
C ALA A 334 -20.07 16.60 -34.60
N PHE A 335 -20.61 15.38 -34.70
CA PHE A 335 -21.59 15.00 -35.73
C PHE A 335 -22.93 15.71 -35.54
N ARG A 336 -23.45 15.81 -34.30
CA ARG A 336 -24.67 16.57 -33.99
C ARG A 336 -24.50 18.07 -34.32
N LYS A 337 -23.36 18.68 -33.96
CA LYS A 337 -23.03 20.07 -34.31
C LYS A 337 -22.88 20.27 -35.83
N ALA A 338 -22.47 19.25 -36.56
CA ALA A 338 -22.42 19.25 -38.02
C ALA A 338 -23.79 19.01 -38.69
N GLY A 339 -24.88 18.89 -37.91
CA GLY A 339 -26.23 18.66 -38.42
C GLY A 339 -26.49 17.22 -38.88
N VAL A 340 -25.60 16.28 -38.54
CA VAL A 340 -25.77 14.86 -38.85
C VAL A 340 -26.74 14.25 -37.83
N LYS A 341 -27.86 13.70 -38.30
CA LYS A 341 -28.82 12.99 -37.45
C LYS A 341 -28.20 11.65 -37.01
N VAL A 342 -27.79 11.58 -35.75
CA VAL A 342 -27.34 10.34 -35.10
C VAL A 342 -28.59 9.63 -34.56
N LEU A 343 -28.94 8.48 -35.13
CA LEU A 343 -29.99 7.60 -34.61
C LEU A 343 -29.33 6.58 -33.66
N THR A 344 -29.88 6.47 -32.46
CA THR A 344 -29.52 5.48 -31.45
C THR A 344 -30.48 4.28 -31.53
N LEU A 345 -30.11 3.16 -30.91
CA LEU A 345 -31.01 1.99 -30.81
C LEU A 345 -32.33 2.32 -30.11
N ASP A 346 -32.33 3.34 -29.26
CA ASP A 346 -33.51 3.88 -28.56
C ASP A 346 -34.45 4.65 -29.51
N ASP A 347 -33.95 5.10 -30.67
CA ASP A 347 -34.76 5.78 -31.70
C ASP A 347 -35.44 4.79 -32.67
N LEU A 348 -35.16 3.49 -32.53
CA LEU A 348 -35.81 2.44 -33.31
C LEU A 348 -36.99 1.91 -32.50
N ASP A 349 -38.16 1.87 -33.12
CA ASP A 349 -39.39 1.31 -32.55
C ASP A 349 -39.21 -0.22 -32.43
N GLN A 350 -38.62 -0.67 -31.31
CA GLN A 350 -38.41 -2.09 -31.03
C GLN A 350 -39.74 -2.66 -30.51
N GLY A 351 -40.33 -3.60 -31.25
CA GLY A 351 -41.60 -4.21 -30.85
C GLY A 351 -41.53 -4.89 -29.48
N ASP A 352 -42.68 -5.03 -28.81
CA ASP A 352 -42.87 -5.51 -27.42
C ASP A 352 -42.19 -6.86 -27.04
N ASP A 353 -41.61 -7.58 -28.00
CA ASP A 353 -40.99 -8.90 -27.82
C ASP A 353 -39.45 -8.84 -27.57
N LEU A 354 -38.81 -7.69 -27.66
CA LEU A 354 -37.36 -7.53 -27.43
C LEU A 354 -37.08 -6.91 -26.07
N ASP A 355 -36.49 -7.68 -25.15
CA ASP A 355 -35.96 -7.16 -23.88
C ASP A 355 -34.68 -6.35 -24.15
N PRO A 356 -34.69 -5.01 -23.94
CA PRO A 356 -33.53 -4.15 -24.21
C PRO A 356 -32.29 -4.56 -23.42
N TYR A 357 -32.45 -5.25 -22.29
CA TYR A 357 -31.35 -5.75 -21.47
C TYR A 357 -30.39 -6.65 -22.27
N HIS A 358 -30.93 -7.52 -23.13
CA HIS A 358 -30.13 -8.44 -23.93
C HIS A 358 -29.42 -7.78 -25.12
N LEU A 359 -29.73 -6.51 -25.40
CA LEU A 359 -29.11 -5.73 -26.47
C LEU A 359 -28.04 -4.77 -25.95
N ALA A 360 -27.96 -4.58 -24.62
CA ALA A 360 -26.96 -3.76 -23.96
C ALA A 360 -25.76 -4.60 -23.51
N PRO A 361 -24.59 -3.97 -23.31
CA PRO A 361 -23.46 -4.60 -22.65
C PRO A 361 -23.85 -5.12 -21.25
N ASN A 362 -23.56 -6.38 -20.99
CA ASN A 362 -23.97 -7.07 -19.77
C ASN A 362 -22.78 -7.34 -18.84
N TYR A 363 -23.00 -7.10 -17.55
CA TYR A 363 -22.06 -7.43 -16.49
C TYR A 363 -22.63 -8.56 -15.66
N GLY A 364 -21.76 -9.38 -15.11
CA GLY A 364 -22.06 -10.21 -13.94
C GLY A 364 -21.50 -9.57 -12.68
N VAL A 365 -21.90 -10.08 -11.51
CA VAL A 365 -21.45 -9.58 -10.21
C VAL A 365 -20.77 -10.66 -9.39
N THR A 366 -19.64 -10.30 -8.77
CA THR A 366 -18.99 -11.12 -7.76
C THR A 366 -19.08 -10.43 -6.40
N LEU A 367 -19.58 -11.16 -5.40
CA LEU A 367 -19.71 -10.66 -4.05
C LEU A 367 -18.36 -10.70 -3.31
N MET A 368 -17.98 -9.56 -2.77
CA MET A 368 -16.79 -9.35 -1.95
C MET A 368 -17.11 -8.50 -0.72
N GLN A 369 -16.09 -8.20 0.08
CA GLN A 369 -16.20 -7.33 1.24
C GLN A 369 -15.04 -6.33 1.23
N THR A 370 -15.32 -5.09 1.61
CA THR A 370 -14.34 -4.03 1.84
C THR A 370 -14.49 -3.44 3.25
N THR A 371 -13.71 -2.43 3.58
CA THR A 371 -13.81 -1.67 4.82
C THR A 371 -14.03 -0.19 4.53
N THR A 372 -14.95 0.43 5.27
CA THR A 372 -15.11 1.89 5.27
C THR A 372 -13.86 2.58 5.81
N PRO A 373 -13.69 3.90 5.58
CA PRO A 373 -12.60 4.66 6.20
C PRO A 373 -12.52 4.51 7.72
N ASP A 374 -13.67 4.34 8.40
CA ASP A 374 -13.74 4.07 9.84
C ASP A 374 -13.40 2.62 10.26
N GLY A 375 -12.92 1.78 9.33
CA GLY A 375 -12.56 0.38 9.57
C GLY A 375 -13.75 -0.58 9.74
N ARG A 376 -14.97 -0.16 9.39
CA ARG A 376 -16.17 -1.03 9.47
C ARG A 376 -16.31 -1.87 8.20
N PRO A 377 -16.72 -3.14 8.30
CA PRO A 377 -16.97 -3.96 7.11
C PRO A 377 -18.12 -3.40 6.29
N MET A 378 -18.00 -3.44 4.96
CA MET A 378 -19.00 -3.01 3.99
C MET A 378 -19.06 -4.03 2.84
N PRO A 379 -20.26 -4.39 2.33
CA PRO A 379 -20.35 -5.30 1.22
C PRO A 379 -19.83 -4.61 -0.05
N MET A 380 -19.24 -5.40 -0.95
CA MET A 380 -18.76 -4.94 -2.25
C MET A 380 -19.27 -5.88 -3.34
N LEU A 381 -19.77 -5.31 -4.44
CA LEU A 381 -20.07 -6.04 -5.67
C LEU A 381 -19.06 -5.63 -6.73
N VAL A 382 -18.36 -6.60 -7.29
CA VAL A 382 -17.43 -6.38 -8.39
C VAL A 382 -18.10 -6.76 -9.69
N LEU A 383 -18.23 -5.80 -10.61
CA LEU A 383 -18.74 -6.01 -11.96
C LEU A 383 -17.66 -6.67 -12.82
N TYR A 384 -18.00 -7.77 -13.49
CA TYR A 384 -17.14 -8.37 -14.51
C TYR A 384 -17.89 -8.40 -15.86
N PRO A 385 -17.21 -8.12 -16.98
CA PRO A 385 -17.84 -8.20 -18.31
C PRO A 385 -18.33 -9.61 -18.63
N GLU A 386 -19.60 -9.75 -19.01
CA GLU A 386 -20.16 -11.01 -19.58
C GLU A 386 -20.22 -10.98 -21.11
N THR A 387 -20.28 -9.78 -21.69
CA THR A 387 -20.25 -9.55 -23.14
C THR A 387 -18.98 -8.79 -23.54
N GLU A 388 -18.57 -8.92 -24.80
CA GLU A 388 -17.33 -8.30 -25.31
C GLU A 388 -17.37 -6.77 -25.33
N ASP A 389 -18.57 -6.19 -25.38
CA ASP A 389 -18.84 -4.75 -25.35
C ASP A 389 -19.00 -4.19 -23.94
N ALA A 390 -18.98 -5.04 -22.91
CA ALA A 390 -18.94 -4.63 -21.51
C ALA A 390 -17.48 -4.37 -21.09
N GLY A 391 -17.23 -3.23 -20.44
CA GLY A 391 -15.88 -2.78 -20.15
C GLY A 391 -15.85 -1.33 -19.66
N VAL A 392 -14.63 -0.78 -19.50
CA VAL A 392 -14.43 0.55 -18.90
C VAL A 392 -15.12 1.62 -19.74
N GLU A 393 -15.00 1.54 -21.07
CA GLU A 393 -15.62 2.46 -22.02
C GLU A 393 -17.16 2.40 -22.01
N ASP A 394 -17.74 1.26 -21.65
CA ASP A 394 -19.19 1.14 -21.48
C ASP A 394 -19.67 1.73 -20.15
N LEU A 395 -18.99 1.44 -19.04
CA LEU A 395 -19.32 2.04 -17.75
C LEU A 395 -19.16 3.57 -17.79
N GLU A 396 -18.09 4.10 -18.39
CA GLU A 396 -17.92 5.55 -18.58
C GLU A 396 -19.03 6.19 -19.43
N ARG A 397 -19.61 5.42 -20.36
CA ARG A 397 -20.70 5.90 -21.21
C ARG A 397 -22.05 5.89 -20.50
N ARG A 398 -22.30 4.91 -19.64
CA ARG A 398 -23.60 4.65 -19.00
C ARG A 398 -23.71 5.23 -17.60
N THR A 399 -22.58 5.58 -16.98
CA THR A 399 -22.52 6.01 -15.60
C THR A 399 -21.71 7.30 -15.48
N GLU A 400 -21.96 8.05 -14.42
CA GLU A 400 -21.13 9.19 -14.02
C GLU A 400 -20.13 8.78 -12.93
N TRP A 401 -19.80 7.49 -12.84
CA TRP A 401 -18.90 6.98 -11.79
C TRP A 401 -17.49 7.50 -11.99
N GLU A 402 -16.80 7.69 -10.87
CA GLU A 402 -15.42 8.12 -10.87
C GLU A 402 -14.49 6.92 -11.00
N HIS A 403 -13.35 7.16 -11.66
CA HIS A 403 -12.21 6.25 -11.62
C HIS A 403 -11.71 6.12 -10.19
N TRP A 404 -11.58 4.88 -9.73
CA TRP A 404 -11.25 4.54 -8.37
C TRP A 404 -9.96 3.74 -8.30
N ASP A 405 -8.95 4.33 -7.66
CA ASP A 405 -7.59 3.79 -7.50
C ASP A 405 -7.44 2.90 -6.25
N LEU A 406 -8.55 2.53 -5.61
CA LEU A 406 -8.64 1.83 -4.31
C LEU A 406 -8.24 2.69 -3.10
N HIS A 407 -7.99 3.98 -3.29
CA HIS A 407 -7.71 4.93 -2.23
C HIS A 407 -8.94 5.78 -1.93
N GLY A 408 -9.32 5.81 -0.65
CA GLY A 408 -10.56 6.44 -0.21
C GLY A 408 -11.81 5.66 -0.64
N MET A 409 -12.97 6.14 -0.22
CA MET A 409 -14.27 5.59 -0.62
C MET A 409 -14.82 6.48 -1.74
N PRO A 410 -15.32 5.93 -2.86
CA PRO A 410 -15.97 6.75 -3.87
C PRO A 410 -17.22 7.42 -3.32
N ASP A 411 -17.70 8.42 -4.05
CA ASP A 411 -18.88 9.15 -3.67
C ASP A 411 -20.11 8.25 -3.60
N LYS A 412 -20.98 8.62 -2.67
CA LYS A 412 -22.26 7.96 -2.49
C LYS A 412 -23.27 8.57 -3.43
N ASP A 413 -23.76 7.75 -4.35
CA ASP A 413 -24.89 8.11 -5.19
C ASP A 413 -26.13 7.30 -4.76
N PRO A 414 -27.11 7.94 -4.10
CA PRO A 414 -28.32 7.26 -3.69
C PRO A 414 -29.24 6.91 -4.87
N SER A 415 -29.04 7.44 -6.07
CA SER A 415 -29.81 7.07 -7.26
C SER A 415 -29.43 5.69 -7.77
N TRP A 416 -28.19 5.25 -7.53
CA TRP A 416 -27.80 3.85 -7.70
C TRP A 416 -28.38 2.96 -6.60
N ARG A 417 -29.04 1.88 -7.02
CA ARG A 417 -29.72 0.90 -6.18
C ARG A 417 -29.21 -0.51 -6.45
N LEU A 418 -28.88 -1.22 -5.37
CA LEU A 418 -28.85 -2.67 -5.37
C LEU A 418 -30.19 -3.18 -4.86
N ARG A 419 -31.00 -3.80 -5.71
CA ARG A 419 -32.31 -4.36 -5.36
C ARG A 419 -32.16 -5.76 -4.77
N ALA A 420 -32.61 -5.94 -3.53
CA ALA A 420 -32.56 -7.20 -2.80
C ALA A 420 -33.97 -7.63 -2.35
N ASN A 421 -34.31 -8.90 -2.52
CA ASN A 421 -35.62 -9.45 -2.12
C ASN A 421 -35.55 -9.99 -0.69
N ILE A 422 -36.42 -9.49 0.20
CA ILE A 422 -36.39 -9.89 1.62
C ILE A 422 -36.85 -11.34 1.82
N ALA A 423 -37.81 -11.81 1.03
CA ALA A 423 -38.48 -13.08 1.25
C ALA A 423 -37.55 -14.28 1.07
N ASP A 424 -36.68 -14.23 0.06
CA ASP A 424 -35.73 -15.29 -0.27
C ASP A 424 -34.26 -14.88 -0.03
N ARG A 425 -34.03 -13.67 0.47
CA ARG A 425 -32.69 -13.11 0.76
C ARG A 425 -31.77 -13.11 -0.46
N SER A 426 -32.30 -12.73 -1.61
CA SER A 426 -31.58 -12.74 -2.88
C SER A 426 -31.26 -11.33 -3.42
N LEU A 427 -30.25 -11.25 -4.29
CA LEU A 427 -30.00 -10.07 -5.11
C LEU A 427 -30.72 -10.19 -6.45
N SER A 428 -31.20 -9.06 -6.97
CA SER A 428 -31.98 -9.02 -8.20
C SER A 428 -31.40 -8.09 -9.27
N HIS A 429 -31.06 -6.84 -8.91
CA HIS A 429 -30.63 -5.85 -9.91
C HIS A 429 -29.63 -4.83 -9.34
N VAL A 430 -28.74 -4.34 -10.20
CA VAL A 430 -27.98 -3.10 -10.00
C VAL A 430 -28.46 -2.08 -11.02
N VAL A 431 -29.18 -1.06 -10.55
CA VAL A 431 -29.85 -0.07 -11.40
C VAL A 431 -29.56 1.34 -10.93
N HIS A 432 -29.56 2.29 -11.85
CA HIS A 432 -29.75 3.70 -11.57
C HIS A 432 -31.24 4.01 -11.64
N VAL A 433 -31.72 4.84 -10.73
CA VAL A 433 -33.12 5.26 -10.65
C VAL A 433 -33.19 6.73 -11.03
N GLY A 434 -33.92 7.00 -12.10
CA GLY A 434 -34.13 8.33 -12.64
C GLY A 434 -34.98 9.24 -11.72
N PRO A 435 -35.11 10.52 -12.08
CA PRO A 435 -35.87 11.51 -11.29
C PRO A 435 -37.37 11.22 -11.24
N ASP A 436 -37.91 10.43 -12.17
CA ASP A 436 -39.29 9.94 -12.20
C ASP A 436 -39.50 8.69 -11.32
N GLY A 437 -38.42 8.10 -10.81
CA GLY A 437 -38.44 6.89 -9.99
C GLY A 437 -38.39 5.59 -10.80
N GLU A 438 -38.30 5.67 -12.13
CA GLU A 438 -38.11 4.52 -13.00
C GLU A 438 -36.63 4.14 -13.11
N ASP A 439 -36.36 2.90 -13.49
CA ASP A 439 -34.99 2.44 -13.74
C ASP A 439 -34.55 2.94 -15.13
N ASP A 440 -33.52 3.78 -15.19
CA ASP A 440 -33.02 4.38 -16.44
C ASP A 440 -31.73 3.72 -16.94
N VAL A 441 -30.92 3.14 -16.05
CA VAL A 441 -29.74 2.35 -16.39
C VAL A 441 -29.73 1.06 -15.58
N GLU A 442 -29.59 -0.07 -16.28
CA GLU A 442 -29.51 -1.40 -15.65
C GLU A 442 -28.17 -2.08 -15.96
N LEU A 443 -27.25 -2.14 -14.99
CA LEU A 443 -25.92 -2.73 -15.20
C LEU A 443 -25.91 -4.25 -15.02
N TRP A 444 -26.80 -4.77 -14.18
CA TRP A 444 -26.89 -6.20 -13.91
C TRP A 444 -28.31 -6.59 -13.52
N ARG A 445 -28.77 -7.70 -14.09
CA ARG A 445 -29.99 -8.42 -13.75
C ARG A 445 -29.67 -9.86 -13.38
N ALA A 446 -30.20 -10.32 -12.26
CA ALA A 446 -30.13 -11.71 -11.86
C ALA A 446 -30.98 -12.56 -12.82
N ALA A 447 -30.33 -13.44 -13.60
CA ALA A 447 -31.04 -14.40 -14.45
C ALA A 447 -31.86 -15.41 -13.63
N GLU A 448 -31.39 -15.74 -12.44
CA GLU A 448 -32.05 -16.60 -11.45
C GLU A 448 -31.90 -15.98 -10.05
N SER A 449 -32.72 -16.39 -9.07
CA SER A 449 -32.60 -15.88 -7.69
C SER A 449 -31.22 -16.18 -7.11
N VAL A 450 -30.43 -15.13 -6.86
CA VAL A 450 -29.08 -15.24 -6.27
C VAL A 450 -29.19 -15.11 -4.75
N THR A 451 -29.49 -16.22 -4.07
CA THR A 451 -29.59 -16.24 -2.61
C THR A 451 -28.24 -15.94 -1.95
N LEU A 452 -28.22 -15.00 -1.02
CA LEU A 452 -27.01 -14.61 -0.31
C LEU A 452 -26.74 -15.50 0.91
N PRO A 453 -25.45 -15.77 1.24
CA PRO A 453 -25.08 -16.33 2.53
C PRO A 453 -25.59 -15.44 3.68
N ALA A 454 -26.02 -16.05 4.79
CA ALA A 454 -26.62 -15.32 5.92
C ALA A 454 -25.74 -14.18 6.43
N ALA A 455 -24.42 -14.39 6.54
CA ALA A 455 -23.49 -13.35 6.98
C ALA A 455 -23.40 -12.15 6.02
N ALA A 456 -23.54 -12.38 4.71
CA ALA A 456 -23.58 -11.31 3.73
C ALA A 456 -24.90 -10.54 3.82
N TRP A 457 -26.03 -11.26 3.92
CA TRP A 457 -27.35 -10.64 4.10
C TRP A 457 -27.39 -9.74 5.34
N ASP A 458 -26.90 -10.22 6.48
CA ASP A 458 -26.83 -9.45 7.73
C ASP A 458 -25.96 -8.18 7.60
N LEU A 459 -24.97 -8.20 6.71
CA LEU A 459 -24.14 -7.05 6.39
C LEU A 459 -24.89 -6.04 5.52
N PHE A 460 -25.60 -6.49 4.48
CA PHE A 460 -26.45 -5.64 3.64
C PHE A 460 -27.57 -4.97 4.45
N ASP A 461 -28.26 -5.72 5.31
CA ASP A 461 -29.35 -5.21 6.17
C ASP A 461 -28.85 -4.13 7.14
N ARG A 462 -27.67 -4.37 7.75
CA ARG A 462 -27.08 -3.44 8.72
C ARG A 462 -26.52 -2.16 8.09
N VAL A 463 -25.82 -2.28 6.95
CA VAL A 463 -25.08 -1.15 6.36
C VAL A 463 -25.96 -0.37 5.37
N GLN A 464 -26.90 -1.04 4.71
CA GLN A 464 -27.83 -0.48 3.72
C GLN A 464 -27.14 0.23 2.53
N HIS A 465 -25.83 0.03 2.39
CA HIS A 465 -25.01 0.56 1.32
C HIS A 465 -24.03 -0.53 0.87
N VAL A 466 -23.65 -0.47 -0.40
CA VAL A 466 -22.76 -1.42 -1.04
C VAL A 466 -21.81 -0.64 -1.95
N LEU A 467 -20.54 -1.00 -1.91
CA LEU A 467 -19.60 -0.52 -2.92
C LEU A 467 -19.83 -1.33 -4.20
N VAL A 468 -20.11 -0.67 -5.31
CA VAL A 468 -20.11 -1.32 -6.63
C VAL A 468 -18.87 -0.83 -7.37
N ALA A 469 -18.07 -1.75 -7.89
CA ALA A 469 -16.82 -1.41 -8.58
C ALA A 469 -16.60 -2.30 -9.81
N GLY A 470 -16.03 -1.77 -10.88
CA GLY A 470 -15.67 -2.53 -12.07
C GLY A 470 -15.38 -1.64 -13.29
N PRO A 471 -15.16 -2.24 -14.46
CA PRO A 471 -15.06 -3.68 -14.69
C PRO A 471 -13.81 -4.31 -14.09
N VAL A 472 -13.88 -5.59 -13.74
CA VAL A 472 -12.71 -6.42 -13.41
C VAL A 472 -12.79 -7.74 -14.15
N THR A 473 -11.75 -8.06 -14.92
CA THR A 473 -11.65 -9.38 -15.57
C THR A 473 -11.25 -10.43 -14.53
N LYS A 474 -12.04 -11.50 -14.38
CA LYS A 474 -11.80 -12.60 -13.41
C LYS A 474 -11.63 -12.09 -11.96
N PRO A 475 -12.67 -11.48 -11.38
CA PRO A 475 -12.59 -10.83 -10.07
C PRO A 475 -12.17 -11.76 -8.91
N GLU A 476 -12.32 -13.08 -9.07
CA GLU A 476 -11.87 -14.10 -8.13
C GLU A 476 -10.35 -14.34 -8.14
N ALA A 477 -9.64 -13.88 -9.17
CA ALA A 477 -8.19 -14.04 -9.25
C ALA A 477 -7.49 -13.11 -8.23
N PRO A 478 -6.53 -13.60 -7.44
CA PRO A 478 -5.79 -12.78 -6.49
C PRO A 478 -5.14 -11.57 -7.17
N GLY A 479 -5.45 -10.35 -6.68
CA GLY A 479 -4.90 -9.11 -7.19
C GLY A 479 -5.58 -8.52 -8.43
N ALA A 480 -6.63 -9.16 -8.98
CA ALA A 480 -7.33 -8.66 -10.18
C ALA A 480 -7.90 -7.25 -9.99
N LEU A 481 -8.51 -6.99 -8.84
CA LEU A 481 -9.03 -5.65 -8.49
C LEU A 481 -7.92 -4.59 -8.42
N GLN A 482 -6.76 -4.94 -7.85
CA GLN A 482 -5.60 -4.05 -7.78
C GLN A 482 -5.04 -3.75 -9.17
N ALA A 483 -4.98 -4.76 -10.05
CA ALA A 483 -4.51 -4.60 -11.42
C ALA A 483 -5.44 -3.67 -12.22
N ALA A 484 -6.76 -3.83 -12.09
CA ALA A 484 -7.74 -2.95 -12.74
C ALA A 484 -7.62 -1.49 -12.27
N ALA A 485 -7.42 -1.28 -10.97
CA ALA A 485 -7.20 0.06 -10.41
C ALA A 485 -5.90 0.70 -10.92
N GLN A 486 -4.80 -0.07 -10.95
CA GLN A 486 -3.51 0.40 -11.47
C GLN A 486 -3.52 0.70 -12.97
N ALA A 487 -4.36 -0.02 -13.72
CA ALA A 487 -4.59 0.26 -15.14
C ALA A 487 -5.45 1.51 -15.36
N GLY A 488 -6.07 2.08 -14.31
CA GLY A 488 -7.03 3.16 -14.45
C GLY A 488 -8.30 2.71 -15.18
N GLU A 489 -8.69 1.45 -15.01
CA GLU A 489 -9.86 0.85 -15.66
C GLU A 489 -10.99 0.58 -14.67
N LEU A 490 -10.80 0.91 -13.39
CA LEU A 490 -11.75 0.62 -12.33
C LEU A 490 -12.60 1.87 -12.03
N LEU A 491 -13.91 1.79 -12.25
CA LEU A 491 -14.88 2.78 -11.80
C LEU A 491 -15.60 2.27 -10.56
N ALA A 492 -16.07 3.18 -9.69
CA ALA A 492 -16.82 2.76 -8.52
C ALA A 492 -17.84 3.79 -8.01
N VAL A 493 -18.84 3.30 -7.27
CA VAL A 493 -19.85 4.10 -6.57
C VAL A 493 -20.27 3.41 -5.28
N VAL A 494 -20.69 4.19 -4.28
CA VAL A 494 -21.42 3.63 -3.12
C VAL A 494 -22.92 3.72 -3.39
N ALA A 495 -23.52 2.59 -3.80
CA ALA A 495 -24.95 2.45 -4.07
C ALA A 495 -25.74 2.17 -2.79
N ARG A 496 -27.04 2.50 -2.79
CA ARG A 496 -27.96 2.17 -1.68
C ARG A 496 -28.63 0.81 -1.92
N VAL A 497 -28.75 0.02 -0.86
CA VAL A 497 -29.53 -1.22 -0.90
C VAL A 497 -31.02 -0.88 -0.81
N SER A 498 -31.80 -1.38 -1.76
CA SER A 498 -33.26 -1.27 -1.77
C SER A 498 -33.86 -2.65 -1.53
N PHE A 499 -34.63 -2.79 -0.47
CA PHE A 499 -35.28 -4.04 -0.12
C PHE A 499 -36.70 -4.07 -0.68
N LEU A 500 -36.98 -5.08 -1.51
CA LEU A 500 -38.26 -5.34 -2.17
C LEU A 500 -39.10 -6.35 -1.39
#